data_AF-A0A954FYZ0-F1
#
_entry.id   AF-A0A954FYZ0-F1
#
_cell.length_a   1.000
_cell.length_b   1.000
_cell.length_c   1.000
_cell.angle_alpha   90.00
_cell.angle_beta   90.00
_cell.angle_gamma   90.00
#
_symmetry.space_group_name_H-M   'P 1'
#
loop_
_entity.id
_entity.type
_entity.pdbx_description
1 polymer ?
#
loop_
_entity_poly.entity_id
_entity_poly.type
_entity_poly.pdbx_seq_one_letter_code
_entity_poly.pdbx_strand_id
1 'polypeptide(L)'
;YQVGHDDLFAAIRTGTPYSEAEYGAKSTMTSILGRLATYSGKPVTWDEAMASNVDLMPKEFSWEATPVTVPDENGFYPIPTPGVTNVL
;
A
#
# COMPACT_ATOMS: atom_id res chain seq x y z
N TYR A 1 -14.45 -4.73 14.26
CA TYR A 1 -13.80 -4.17 15.45
C TYR A 1 -14.01 -5.07 16.66
N GLN A 2 -15.24 -5.23 17.15
CA GLN A 2 -15.52 -6.04 18.36
C GLN A 2 -15.09 -7.51 18.23
N VAL A 3 -15.47 -8.18 17.14
CA VAL A 3 -15.18 -9.61 16.92
C VAL A 3 -13.68 -9.93 16.98
N GLY A 4 -12.84 -9.18 16.25
CA GLY A 4 -11.39 -9.42 16.26
C GLY A 4 -10.74 -9.19 17.64
N HIS A 5 -11.27 -8.28 18.45
CA HIS A 5 -10.81 -8.11 19.83
C HIS A 5 -11.25 -9.30 20.71
N ASP A 6 -12.49 -9.76 20.56
CA ASP A 6 -12.99 -10.92 21.30
C ASP A 6 -12.16 -12.18 20.98
N ASP A 7 -11.86 -12.41 19.70
CA ASP A 7 -11.05 -13.53 19.21
C ASP A 7 -9.60 -13.43 19.72
N LEU A 8 -8.99 -12.25 19.64
CA LEU A 8 -7.64 -12.01 20.16
C LEU A 8 -7.56 -12.28 21.67
N PHE A 9 -8.52 -11.76 22.45
CA PHE A 9 -8.51 -11.95 23.90
C PHE A 9 -8.82 -13.41 24.30
N ALA A 10 -9.67 -14.10 23.55
CA ALA A 10 -9.90 -15.54 23.75
C ALA A 10 -8.63 -16.35 23.47
N ALA A 11 -7.91 -16.06 22.39
CA ALA A 11 -6.65 -16.71 22.04
C ALA A 11 -5.58 -16.50 23.12
N ILE A 12 -5.43 -15.27 23.61
CA ILE A 12 -4.48 -14.96 24.71
C ILE A 12 -4.84 -15.74 25.98
N ARG A 13 -6.13 -15.74 26.39
CA ARG A 13 -6.57 -16.43 27.61
C ARG A 13 -6.42 -17.94 27.54
N THR A 14 -6.53 -18.52 26.35
CA THR A 14 -6.41 -19.97 26.13
C THR A 14 -5.01 -20.42 25.74
N GLY A 15 -4.07 -19.49 25.53
CA GLY A 15 -2.73 -19.81 25.03
C GLY A 15 -2.71 -20.35 23.60
N THR A 16 -3.74 -20.05 22.80
CA THR A 16 -3.89 -20.55 21.43
C THR A 16 -3.16 -19.62 20.46
N PRO A 17 -2.32 -20.14 19.55
CA PRO A 17 -1.76 -19.34 18.47
C PRO A 17 -2.87 -18.74 17.58
N TYR A 18 -2.89 -17.42 17.44
CA TYR A 18 -3.85 -16.69 16.60
C TYR A 18 -3.11 -15.63 15.80
N SER A 19 -3.43 -15.51 14.51
CA SER A 19 -2.80 -14.54 13.62
C SER A 19 -3.77 -14.11 12.52
N GLU A 20 -3.98 -12.80 12.41
CA GLU A 20 -4.74 -12.18 11.31
C GLU A 20 -3.80 -11.52 10.30
N ALA A 21 -2.50 -11.81 10.35
CA ALA A 21 -1.48 -11.13 9.56
C ALA A 21 -1.77 -11.19 8.04
N GLU A 22 -2.20 -12.35 7.54
CA GLU A 22 -2.54 -12.51 6.12
C GLU A 22 -3.78 -11.71 5.73
N TYR A 23 -4.81 -11.71 6.59
CA TYR A 23 -6.02 -10.93 6.36
C TYR A 23 -5.71 -9.43 6.34
N GLY A 24 -4.92 -8.96 7.30
CA GLY A 24 -4.42 -7.60 7.34
C GLY A 24 -3.59 -7.24 6.11
N ALA A 25 -2.68 -8.12 5.68
CA ALA A 25 -1.88 -7.93 4.48
C ALA A 25 -2.75 -7.80 3.22
N LYS A 26 -3.76 -8.66 3.05
CA LYS A 26 -4.71 -8.58 1.93
C LYS A 26 -5.58 -7.32 1.97
N SER A 27 -6.00 -6.88 3.16
CA SER A 27 -6.72 -5.61 3.34
C SER A 27 -5.88 -4.43 2.88
N THR A 28 -4.61 -4.35 3.29
CA THR A 28 -3.68 -3.32 2.85
C THR A 28 -3.43 -3.38 1.34
N MET A 29 -3.23 -4.58 0.80
CA MET A 29 -3.02 -4.78 -0.63
C MET A 29 -4.24 -4.35 -1.46
N THR A 30 -5.46 -4.51 -0.93
CA THR A 30 -6.69 -4.02 -1.58
C THR A 30 -6.68 -2.50 -1.72
N SER A 31 -6.20 -1.77 -0.71
CA SER A 31 -6.03 -0.31 -0.79
C SER A 31 -4.98 0.10 -1.83
N ILE A 32 -3.87 -0.65 -1.92
CA ILE A 32 -2.84 -0.45 -2.95
C ILE A 32 -3.43 -0.67 -4.34
N LEU A 33 -4.16 -1.76 -4.54
CA LEU A 33 -4.84 -2.07 -5.81
C LEU A 33 -5.81 -0.95 -6.22
N GLY A 34 -6.60 -0.42 -5.29
CA GLY A 34 -7.50 0.70 -5.54
C GLY A 34 -6.76 1.97 -6.00
N ARG A 35 -5.60 2.26 -5.39
CA ARG A 35 -4.71 3.36 -5.82
C ARG A 35 -4.20 3.12 -7.25
N LEU A 36 -3.69 1.93 -7.55
CA LEU A 36 -3.17 1.58 -8.88
C LEU A 36 -4.24 1.71 -9.96
N ALA A 37 -5.44 1.17 -9.72
CA ALA A 37 -6.56 1.28 -10.66
C ALA A 37 -6.99 2.74 -10.87
N THR A 38 -7.13 3.52 -9.80
CA THR A 38 -7.57 4.92 -9.88
C THR A 38 -6.54 5.79 -10.62
N TYR A 39 -5.26 5.65 -10.28
CA TYR A 39 -4.21 6.50 -10.85
C TYR A 39 -3.86 6.12 -12.30
N SER A 40 -3.94 4.83 -12.66
CA SER A 40 -3.79 4.41 -14.05
C SER A 40 -4.99 4.76 -14.92
N GLY A 41 -6.19 4.87 -14.34
CA GLY A 41 -7.44 4.92 -15.09
C GLY A 41 -7.74 3.64 -15.86
N LYS A 42 -7.15 2.50 -15.47
CA LYS A 42 -7.26 1.20 -16.13
C LYS A 42 -7.70 0.12 -15.15
N PRO A 43 -8.37 -0.95 -15.63
CA PRO A 43 -8.54 -2.15 -14.82
C PRO A 43 -7.16 -2.72 -14.49
N VAL A 44 -6.93 -3.04 -13.21
CA VAL A 44 -5.74 -3.72 -12.72
C VAL A 44 -6.21 -4.97 -11.98
N THR A 45 -5.66 -6.12 -12.34
CA THR A 45 -5.97 -7.39 -11.67
C THR A 45 -5.13 -7.55 -10.40
N TRP A 46 -5.58 -8.44 -9.51
CA TRP A 46 -4.84 -8.76 -8.29
C TRP A 46 -3.43 -9.29 -8.60
N ASP A 47 -3.31 -10.18 -9.58
CA ASP A 47 -2.04 -10.81 -9.95
C ASP A 47 -1.06 -9.80 -10.55
N GLU A 48 -1.52 -8.88 -11.39
CA GLU A 48 -0.71 -7.78 -11.92
C GLU A 48 -0.20 -6.86 -10.80
N ALA A 49 -1.05 -6.54 -9.83
CA ALA A 49 -0.66 -5.70 -8.70
C ALA A 49 0.34 -6.41 -7.77
N MET A 50 0.18 -7.71 -7.53
CA MET A 50 1.12 -8.52 -6.76
C MET A 50 2.48 -8.70 -7.45
N ALA A 51 2.50 -8.69 -8.79
CA ALA A 51 3.71 -8.80 -9.60
C ALA A 51 4.38 -7.44 -9.89
N SER A 52 3.80 -6.33 -9.41
CA SER A 52 4.33 -4.98 -9.62
C SER A 52 5.72 -4.82 -8.99
N ASN A 53 6.64 -4.18 -9.73
CA ASN A 53 7.99 -3.86 -9.25
C ASN A 53 8.13 -2.38 -8.83
N VAL A 54 7.01 -1.70 -8.63
CA VAL A 54 7.01 -0.29 -8.23
C VAL A 54 7.51 -0.15 -6.80
N ASP A 55 8.62 0.57 -6.65
CA ASP A 55 9.25 0.85 -5.37
C ASP A 55 9.15 2.35 -5.06
N LEU A 56 8.45 2.67 -3.96
CA LEU A 56 8.31 4.03 -3.43
C LEU A 56 9.11 4.23 -2.14
N MET A 57 9.89 3.24 -1.74
CA MET A 57 10.72 3.32 -0.55
C MET A 57 11.88 4.29 -0.79
N PRO A 58 12.22 5.13 0.19
CA PRO A 58 13.45 5.91 0.13
C PRO A 58 14.65 4.98 -0.09
N LYS A 59 15.56 5.35 -1.00
CA LYS A 59 16.80 4.60 -1.24
C LYS A 59 17.77 4.73 -0.07
N GLU A 60 17.72 5.85 0.64
CA GLU A 60 18.58 6.17 1.77
C GLU A 60 17.75 6.78 2.90
N PHE A 61 18.15 6.50 4.14
CA PHE A 61 17.55 7.05 5.36
C PHE A 61 18.54 8.03 6.01
N SER A 62 18.72 9.19 5.39
CA SER A 62 19.57 10.28 5.88
C SER A 62 18.83 11.62 5.84
N TRP A 63 19.34 12.63 6.55
CA TRP A 63 18.75 13.97 6.54
C TRP A 63 18.92 14.67 5.18
N GLU A 64 19.90 14.22 4.41
CA GLU A 64 20.27 14.68 3.08
C GLU A 64 19.61 13.85 1.96
N ALA A 65 18.85 12.80 2.31
CA ALA A 65 18.22 11.93 1.34
C ALA A 65 17.19 12.68 0.51
N THR A 66 17.28 12.55 -0.81
CA THR A 66 16.27 13.11 -1.72
C THR A 66 15.04 12.20 -1.73
N PRO A 67 13.82 12.73 -1.49
CA PRO A 67 12.60 11.95 -1.57
C PRO A 67 12.38 11.40 -2.99
N VAL A 68 11.64 10.30 -3.10
CA VAL A 68 11.32 9.65 -4.39
C VAL A 68 10.55 10.59 -5.34
N THR A 69 9.80 11.53 -4.78
CA THR A 69 9.11 12.58 -5.54
C THR A 69 9.58 13.95 -5.08
N VAL A 70 10.02 14.78 -6.03
CA VAL A 70 10.44 16.17 -5.80
C VAL A 70 9.50 17.13 -6.55
N PRO A 71 9.32 18.36 -6.06
CA PRO A 71 8.51 19.36 -6.75
C PRO A 71 9.20 19.85 -8.03
N ASP A 72 8.40 20.38 -8.95
CA ASP A 72 8.87 21.05 -10.17
C ASP A 72 9.42 22.47 -9.88
N GLU A 73 9.85 23.18 -10.93
CA GLU A 73 10.40 24.54 -10.83
C GLU A 73 9.43 25.56 -10.20
N ASN A 74 8.12 25.28 -10.25
CA ASN A 74 7.07 26.11 -9.68
C ASN A 74 6.66 25.65 -8.26
N GLY A 75 7.30 24.60 -7.73
CA GLY A 75 7.02 24.05 -6.41
C GLY A 75 5.88 23.01 -6.38
N PHE A 76 5.35 22.57 -7.52
CA PHE A 76 4.25 21.61 -7.58
C PHE A 76 4.74 20.17 -7.68
N TYR A 77 4.07 19.26 -6.98
CA TYR A 77 4.34 17.83 -7.10
C TYR A 77 3.54 17.21 -8.25
N PRO A 78 4.06 16.14 -8.88
CA PRO A 78 3.32 15.41 -9.91
C PRO A 78 2.02 14.84 -9.36
N ILE A 79 0.89 15.25 -9.93
CA ILE A 79 -0.44 14.79 -9.55
C ILE A 79 -0.81 13.59 -10.43
N PRO A 80 -1.13 12.43 -9.84
CA PRO A 80 -1.57 11.27 -10.62
C PRO A 80 -2.87 11.59 -11.35
N THR A 81 -2.85 11.43 -12.67
CA THR A 81 -3.97 11.74 -13.56
C THR A 81 -4.42 10.45 -14.24
N PRO A 82 -5.69 10.03 -14.06
CA PRO A 82 -6.22 8.81 -14.67
C PRO A 82 -6.00 8.79 -16.19
N GLY A 83 -5.49 7.67 -16.72
CA GLY A 83 -5.20 7.47 -18.14
C GLY A 83 -3.86 8.02 -18.62
N VAL A 84 -3.16 8.83 -17.82
CA VAL A 84 -1.86 9.43 -18.16
C VAL A 84 -0.75 8.87 -17.28
N THR A 85 -0.99 8.69 -15.99
CA THR A 85 0.04 8.25 -15.05
C THR A 85 0.30 6.74 -15.18
N ASN A 86 1.57 6.38 -15.42
CA ASN A 86 1.99 4.99 -15.31
C ASN A 86 2.23 4.61 -13.84
N VAL A 87 1.61 3.52 -13.39
CA VAL A 87 1.62 3.09 -11.97
C VAL A 87 1.97 1.62 -11.79
N LEU A 88 2.21 0.89 -12.89
CA LEU A 88 2.71 -0.48 -12.89
C LEU A 88 4.12 -0.52 -13.47
#